data_AF-A0A2V0PJB0-F1
#
_entry.id   AF-A0A2V0PJB0-F1
#
_cell.length_a   1.000
_cell.length_b   1.000
_cell.length_c   1.000
_cell.angle_alpha   90.00
_cell.angle_beta   90.00
_cell.angle_gamma   90.00
#
_symmetry.space_group_name_H-M   'P 1'
#
loop_
_entity.id
_entity.type
_entity.pdbx_description
1 polymer ?
#
loop_
_entity_poly.entity_id
_entity_poly.type
_entity_poly.pdbx_seq_one_letter_code
_entity_poly.pdbx_strand_id
1 'polypeptide(L)'
;MADGNSSDLIWYFGYGSMVNPTSLRRRGVVPVRSLPVRLPGFDLRFEMGWGMANITEDAASEMHGVAHLVTQKMFDVLAHIESVYTYTLVHCLPYDPAAPPITARAFIVPPAEIEAQQTHLQAKGVASQLPSERYIRIIVEGLEHYGAAPAWIERIRTQRCNPTRPRRDWLRIPPAAPGAGRMTLAELEQHQGKLPAVYAIGRKVVRADMGEGHPFAPIAKVLSGTQACVGMVMNLYEPLLPPVEGPGDLQPVHVEWAEDQAVETAERFDFPLAHIAYLGADEGDAGDGGSGGSGGSSHALAAV
;
A
#
# COMPACT_ATOMS: atom_id res chain seq x y z
N MET A 1 -22.43 22.44 3.62
CA MET A 1 -23.16 22.82 2.40
C MET A 1 -22.13 23.24 1.39
N ALA A 2 -21.92 22.42 0.37
CA ALA A 2 -20.94 22.65 -0.68
C ALA A 2 -21.70 22.72 -2.00
N ASP A 3 -21.82 23.92 -2.54
CA ASP A 3 -22.15 24.14 -3.95
C ASP A 3 -20.89 23.79 -4.77
N GLY A 4 -20.56 22.50 -4.78
CA GLY A 4 -19.50 21.95 -5.61
C GLY A 4 -20.05 21.80 -7.02
N ASN A 5 -19.52 22.60 -7.95
CA ASN A 5 -19.81 22.48 -9.38
C ASN A 5 -19.68 21.01 -9.79
N SER A 6 -20.74 20.43 -10.38
CA SER A 6 -20.76 19.00 -10.75
C SER A 6 -19.74 18.63 -11.84
N SER A 7 -18.96 19.60 -12.34
CA SER A 7 -17.91 19.44 -13.35
C SER A 7 -16.67 18.68 -12.85
N ASP A 8 -16.54 18.45 -11.55
CA ASP A 8 -15.26 18.00 -10.95
C ASP A 8 -15.31 16.55 -10.43
N LEU A 9 -16.34 15.79 -10.81
CA LEU A 9 -16.48 14.38 -10.43
C LEU A 9 -15.99 13.45 -11.53
N ILE A 10 -15.20 12.45 -11.14
CA ILE A 10 -14.61 11.44 -12.02
C ILE A 10 -15.02 10.07 -11.51
N TRP A 11 -15.41 9.19 -12.44
CA TRP A 11 -15.48 7.77 -12.15
C TRP A 11 -14.09 7.15 -12.30
N TYR A 12 -13.64 6.48 -11.25
CA TYR A 12 -12.41 5.71 -11.18
C TYR A 12 -12.76 4.23 -11.03
N PHE A 13 -12.22 3.35 -11.89
CA PHE A 13 -12.42 1.92 -11.80
C PHE A 13 -11.29 1.26 -11.01
N GLY A 14 -11.61 0.77 -9.81
CA GLY A 14 -10.73 -0.04 -8.99
C GLY A 14 -10.89 -1.53 -9.30
N TYR A 15 -9.78 -2.24 -9.40
CA TYR A 15 -9.74 -3.69 -9.61
C TYR A 15 -8.69 -4.43 -8.75
N GLY A 16 -7.71 -3.70 -8.20
CA GLY A 16 -6.73 -4.21 -7.23
C GLY A 16 -7.12 -3.85 -5.80
N SER A 17 -6.13 -3.53 -4.96
CA SER A 17 -6.39 -3.14 -3.56
C SER A 17 -7.31 -1.92 -3.40
N MET A 18 -7.48 -1.10 -4.44
CA MET A 18 -8.38 0.06 -4.42
C MET A 18 -9.87 -0.31 -4.45
N VAL A 19 -10.25 -1.58 -4.67
CA VAL A 19 -11.64 -2.02 -4.44
C VAL A 19 -12.00 -2.05 -2.95
N ASN A 20 -11.01 -1.99 -2.06
CA ASN A 20 -11.22 -2.07 -0.62
C ASN A 20 -11.42 -0.66 -0.01
N PRO A 21 -12.53 -0.39 0.70
CA PRO A 21 -12.82 0.93 1.26
C PRO A 21 -11.82 1.37 2.32
N THR A 22 -11.27 0.43 3.11
CA THR A 22 -10.25 0.72 4.12
C THR A 22 -8.95 1.13 3.45
N SER A 23 -8.53 0.43 2.40
CA SER A 23 -7.37 0.79 1.57
C SER A 23 -7.49 2.19 0.95
N LEU A 24 -8.67 2.55 0.41
CA LEU A 24 -8.93 3.88 -0.14
C LEU A 24 -8.84 4.97 0.95
N ARG A 25 -9.55 4.78 2.07
CA ARG A 25 -9.61 5.76 3.17
C ARG A 25 -8.24 6.05 3.73
N ARG A 26 -7.40 5.03 3.89
CA ARG A 26 -6.01 5.13 4.38
C ARG A 26 -5.10 5.96 3.46
N ARG A 27 -5.46 6.07 2.18
CA ARG A 27 -4.81 6.93 1.19
C ARG A 27 -5.46 8.32 1.09
N GLY A 28 -6.36 8.67 2.01
CA GLY A 28 -7.08 9.94 1.99
C GLY A 28 -8.18 10.02 0.93
N VAL A 29 -8.61 8.88 0.38
CA VAL A 29 -9.65 8.81 -0.66
C VAL A 29 -10.93 8.26 -0.06
N VAL A 30 -11.99 9.06 -0.07
CA VAL A 30 -13.33 8.64 0.37
C VAL A 30 -14.29 8.94 -0.79
N PRO A 31 -14.64 7.94 -1.61
CA PRO A 31 -15.52 8.15 -2.76
C PRO A 31 -16.88 8.71 -2.34
N VAL A 32 -17.44 9.60 -3.17
CA VAL A 32 -18.81 10.12 -3.06
C VAL A 32 -19.82 8.98 -3.22
N ARG A 33 -19.52 8.05 -4.13
CA ARG A 33 -20.33 6.87 -4.42
C ARG A 33 -19.43 5.73 -4.89
N SER A 34 -19.82 4.49 -4.63
CA SER A 34 -19.14 3.31 -5.17
C SER A 34 -20.18 2.29 -5.65
N LEU A 35 -19.91 1.63 -6.77
CA LEU A 35 -20.81 0.64 -7.38
C LEU A 35 -20.01 -0.58 -7.85
N PRO A 36 -20.46 -1.81 -7.55
CA PRO A 36 -19.90 -2.99 -8.21
C PRO A 36 -20.26 -2.93 -9.71
N VAL A 37 -19.29 -3.20 -10.56
CA VAL A 37 -19.46 -3.14 -12.01
C VAL A 37 -18.74 -4.31 -12.69
N ARG A 38 -19.22 -4.64 -13.88
CA ARG A 38 -18.58 -5.55 -14.84
C ARG A 38 -17.82 -4.72 -15.87
N LEU A 39 -16.69 -5.23 -16.33
CA LEU A 39 -15.86 -4.62 -17.36
C LEU A 39 -15.63 -5.65 -18.47
N PRO A 40 -16.47 -5.64 -19.53
CA PRO A 40 -16.30 -6.52 -20.67
C PRO A 40 -15.08 -6.09 -21.50
N GLY A 41 -14.44 -7.07 -22.16
CA GLY A 41 -13.29 -6.83 -23.03
C GLY A 41 -11.96 -6.71 -22.29
N PHE A 42 -11.93 -7.02 -20.99
CA PHE A 42 -10.72 -7.00 -20.18
C PHE A 42 -10.64 -8.24 -19.28
N ASP A 43 -9.41 -8.67 -19.01
CA ASP A 43 -9.08 -9.68 -18.01
C ASP A 43 -8.17 -9.11 -16.92
N LEU A 44 -8.30 -9.65 -15.71
CA LEU A 44 -7.47 -9.29 -14.56
C LEU A 44 -6.26 -10.23 -14.49
N ARG A 45 -5.06 -9.65 -14.47
CA ARG A 45 -3.79 -10.38 -14.38
C ARG A 45 -2.95 -9.91 -13.21
N PHE A 46 -2.19 -10.83 -12.62
CA PHE A 46 -1.23 -10.55 -11.55
C PHE A 46 0.19 -10.71 -12.09
N GLU A 47 0.53 -9.87 -13.06
CA GLU A 47 1.73 -10.01 -13.89
C GLU A 47 2.73 -8.87 -13.73
N MET A 48 2.36 -7.84 -12.97
CA MET A 48 3.25 -6.76 -12.54
C MET A 48 4.23 -7.27 -11.49
N GLY A 49 5.32 -6.53 -11.30
CA GLY A 49 6.22 -6.72 -10.16
C GLY A 49 5.47 -6.98 -8.86
N TRP A 50 5.93 -7.98 -8.11
CA TRP A 50 5.37 -8.48 -6.84
C TRP A 50 3.98 -9.10 -6.94
N GLY A 51 3.59 -9.49 -8.14
CA GLY A 51 2.26 -10.05 -8.41
C GLY A 51 1.16 -9.00 -8.26
N MET A 52 1.48 -7.73 -8.51
CA MET A 52 0.49 -6.67 -8.47
C MET A 52 -0.50 -6.81 -9.63
N ALA A 53 -1.72 -6.31 -9.41
CA ALA A 53 -2.81 -6.44 -10.37
C ALA A 53 -2.60 -5.48 -11.55
N ASN A 54 -2.94 -5.95 -12.75
CA ASN A 54 -3.10 -5.16 -13.96
C ASN A 54 -4.33 -5.65 -14.75
N ILE A 55 -4.84 -4.83 -15.64
CA ILE A 55 -5.88 -5.22 -16.59
C ILE A 55 -5.29 -5.33 -17.99
N THR A 56 -5.72 -6.33 -18.75
CA THR A 56 -5.29 -6.54 -20.13
C THR A 56 -6.52 -6.64 -21.02
N GLU A 57 -6.47 -6.01 -22.19
CA GLU A 57 -7.54 -6.15 -23.19
C GLU A 57 -7.67 -7.61 -23.63
N ASP A 58 -8.88 -8.13 -23.55
CA ASP A 58 -9.27 -9.44 -24.03
C ASP A 58 -10.77 -9.42 -24.34
N ALA A 59 -11.11 -9.35 -25.63
CA ALA A 59 -12.48 -9.22 -26.12
C ALA A 59 -13.40 -10.39 -25.71
N ALA A 60 -12.83 -11.55 -25.38
CA ALA A 60 -13.58 -12.72 -24.93
C ALA A 60 -13.80 -12.76 -23.41
N SER A 61 -13.11 -11.90 -22.66
CA SER A 61 -13.14 -11.87 -21.20
C SER A 61 -14.05 -10.78 -20.64
N GLU A 62 -14.50 -11.02 -19.42
CA GLU A 62 -15.17 -10.03 -18.58
C GLU A 62 -14.54 -10.10 -17.19
N MET A 63 -14.15 -8.96 -16.65
CA MET A 63 -13.69 -8.84 -15.27
C MET A 63 -14.64 -7.99 -14.44
N HIS A 64 -14.53 -8.07 -13.12
CA HIS A 64 -15.37 -7.32 -12.22
C HIS A 64 -14.53 -6.50 -11.25
N GLY A 65 -15.06 -5.35 -10.86
CA GLY A 65 -14.40 -4.41 -9.95
C GLY A 65 -15.40 -3.42 -9.37
N VAL A 66 -14.91 -2.27 -8.97
CA VAL A 66 -15.73 -1.23 -8.33
C VAL A 66 -15.48 0.10 -9.02
N ALA A 67 -16.55 0.72 -9.51
CA ALA A 67 -16.50 2.10 -9.97
C ALA A 67 -16.71 3.03 -8.77
N HIS A 68 -15.75 3.90 -8.51
CA HIS A 68 -15.75 4.91 -7.45
C HIS A 68 -15.94 6.30 -8.05
N LEU A 69 -16.97 7.02 -7.63
CA LEU A 69 -17.16 8.43 -7.97
C LEU A 69 -16.34 9.26 -7.00
N VAL A 70 -15.29 9.90 -7.50
CA VAL A 70 -14.34 10.68 -6.71
C VAL A 70 -14.26 12.11 -7.21
N THR A 71 -13.76 13.02 -6.38
CA THR A 71 -13.41 14.38 -6.84
C THR A 71 -12.10 14.35 -7.64
N GLN A 72 -11.86 15.36 -8.48
CA GLN A 72 -10.57 15.51 -9.17
C GLN A 72 -9.38 15.47 -8.19
N LYS A 73 -9.46 16.18 -7.05
CA LYS A 73 -8.41 16.17 -6.02
C LYS A 73 -8.12 14.77 -5.49
N MET A 74 -9.16 13.95 -5.25
CA MET A 74 -8.99 12.56 -4.83
C MET A 74 -8.37 11.70 -5.94
N PHE A 75 -8.76 11.93 -7.20
CA PHE A 75 -8.15 11.25 -8.34
C PHE A 75 -6.67 11.63 -8.50
N ASP A 76 -6.29 12.88 -8.24
CA ASP A 76 -4.89 13.32 -8.28
C ASP A 76 -4.04 12.64 -7.21
N VAL A 77 -4.61 12.40 -6.01
CA VAL A 77 -3.96 11.60 -4.96
C VAL A 77 -3.74 10.17 -5.45
N LEU A 78 -4.73 9.55 -6.08
CA LEU A 78 -4.59 8.21 -6.66
C LEU A 78 -3.53 8.20 -7.78
N ALA A 79 -3.56 9.15 -8.69
CA ALA A 79 -2.60 9.24 -9.80
C ALA A 79 -1.15 9.48 -9.30
N HIS A 80 -0.99 10.20 -8.19
CA HIS A 80 0.30 10.36 -7.55
C HIS A 80 0.80 9.06 -6.91
N ILE A 81 -0.07 8.28 -6.27
CA ILE A 81 0.27 6.98 -5.67
C ILE A 81 0.57 5.95 -6.76
N GLU A 82 -0.23 5.92 -7.82
CA GLU A 82 -0.14 5.00 -8.95
C GLU A 82 0.80 5.53 -10.04
N SER A 83 1.84 6.29 -9.69
CA SER A 83 2.69 7.00 -10.67
C SER A 83 3.45 6.10 -11.64
N VAL A 84 3.46 4.79 -11.39
CA VAL A 84 4.03 3.75 -12.27
C VAL A 84 3.03 3.26 -13.32
N TYR A 85 1.77 3.68 -13.23
CA TYR A 85 0.71 3.35 -14.19
C TYR A 85 0.37 4.57 -15.05
N THR A 86 -0.08 4.30 -16.27
CA THR A 86 -0.92 5.27 -17.00
C THR A 86 -2.39 4.98 -16.70
N TYR A 87 -3.32 5.76 -17.23
CA TYR A 87 -4.74 5.41 -17.18
C TYR A 87 -5.38 5.41 -18.56
N THR A 88 -6.41 4.58 -18.71
CA THR A 88 -7.28 4.51 -19.89
C THR A 88 -8.73 4.72 -19.51
N LEU A 89 -9.57 5.04 -20.49
CA LEU A 89 -11.02 5.09 -20.30
C LEU A 89 -11.61 3.70 -20.53
N VAL A 90 -12.44 3.26 -19.59
CA VAL A 90 -13.13 1.97 -19.64
C VAL A 90 -14.63 2.15 -19.53
N HIS A 91 -15.39 1.26 -20.16
CA HIS A 91 -16.85 1.26 -20.12
C HIS A 91 -17.36 0.15 -19.20
N CYS A 92 -17.76 0.55 -18.00
CA CYS A 92 -18.23 -0.33 -16.95
C CYS A 92 -19.75 -0.51 -17.01
N LEU A 93 -20.23 -1.72 -16.75
CA LEU A 93 -21.63 -2.07 -16.66
C LEU A 93 -22.01 -2.31 -15.20
N PRO A 94 -22.81 -1.44 -14.56
CA PRO A 94 -23.34 -1.72 -13.23
C PRO A 94 -24.10 -3.05 -13.17
N TYR A 95 -24.14 -3.64 -11.97
CA TYR A 95 -24.90 -4.87 -11.74
C TYR A 95 -26.41 -4.65 -11.75
N ASP A 96 -26.85 -3.45 -11.36
CA ASP A 96 -28.23 -3.03 -11.54
C ASP A 96 -28.50 -2.82 -13.04
N PRO A 97 -29.34 -3.65 -13.68
CA PRO A 97 -29.60 -3.55 -15.11
C PRO A 97 -30.36 -2.27 -15.49
N ALA A 98 -30.96 -1.56 -14.52
CA ALA A 98 -31.61 -0.28 -14.77
C ALA A 98 -30.61 0.90 -14.75
N ALA A 99 -29.41 0.71 -14.20
CA ALA A 99 -28.40 1.76 -14.15
C ALA A 99 -27.66 1.88 -15.50
N PRO A 100 -27.39 3.11 -15.97
CA PRO A 100 -26.68 3.31 -17.23
C PRO A 100 -25.21 2.86 -17.12
N PRO A 101 -24.57 2.48 -18.24
CA PRO A 101 -23.13 2.27 -18.30
C PRO A 101 -22.33 3.47 -17.79
N ILE A 102 -21.17 3.20 -17.18
CA ILE A 102 -20.29 4.20 -16.58
C ILE A 102 -18.98 4.24 -17.37
N THR A 103 -18.61 5.42 -17.88
CA THR A 103 -17.25 5.65 -18.38
C THR A 103 -16.36 6.04 -17.20
N ALA A 104 -15.35 5.23 -16.92
CA ALA A 104 -14.43 5.42 -15.79
C ALA A 104 -12.97 5.47 -16.27
N ARG A 105 -12.09 6.05 -15.46
CA ARG A 105 -10.63 5.95 -15.63
C ARG A 105 -10.14 4.71 -14.88
N ALA A 106 -9.38 3.84 -15.54
CA ALA A 106 -8.70 2.71 -14.93
C ALA A 106 -7.19 2.90 -15.08
N PHE A 107 -6.43 2.72 -14.00
CA PHE A 107 -4.97 2.61 -14.12
C PHE A 107 -4.63 1.32 -14.88
N ILE A 108 -3.57 1.35 -15.67
CA ILE A 108 -3.13 0.22 -16.48
C ILE A 108 -1.63 0.38 -16.79
N VAL A 109 -0.92 -0.74 -16.85
CA VAL A 109 0.42 -0.80 -17.43
C VAL A 109 0.32 -1.41 -18.83
N PRO A 110 0.84 -0.74 -19.88
CA PRO A 110 0.82 -1.26 -21.24
C PRO A 110 1.54 -2.61 -21.35
N PRO A 111 1.08 -3.54 -22.20
CA PRO A 111 1.70 -4.87 -22.36
C PRO A 111 3.21 -4.85 -22.63
N ALA A 112 3.69 -3.87 -23.41
CA ALA A 112 5.11 -3.73 -23.72
C ALA A 112 5.97 -3.41 -22.47
N GLU A 113 5.44 -2.64 -21.52
CA GLU A 113 6.13 -2.32 -20.26
C GLU A 113 6.16 -3.52 -19.32
N ILE A 114 5.09 -4.33 -19.30
CA ILE A 114 5.03 -5.59 -18.56
C ILE A 114 6.07 -6.57 -19.10
N GLU A 115 6.13 -6.74 -20.42
CA GLU A 115 7.10 -7.64 -21.08
C GLU A 115 8.54 -7.21 -20.78
N ALA A 116 8.83 -5.91 -20.83
CA ALA A 116 10.13 -5.36 -20.48
C ALA A 116 10.47 -5.62 -19.00
N GLN A 117 9.52 -5.41 -18.08
CA GLN A 117 9.69 -5.70 -16.66
C GLN A 117 9.95 -7.19 -16.42
N GLN A 118 9.18 -8.07 -17.05
CA GLN A 118 9.33 -9.52 -16.93
C GLN A 118 10.69 -9.99 -17.47
N THR A 119 11.12 -9.47 -18.62
CA THR A 119 12.45 -9.76 -19.19
C THR A 119 13.56 -9.36 -18.22
N HIS A 120 13.46 -8.18 -17.61
CA HIS A 120 14.42 -7.70 -16.61
C HIS A 120 14.45 -8.58 -15.37
N LEU A 121 13.29 -8.99 -14.85
CA LEU A 121 13.20 -9.90 -13.70
C LEU A 121 13.80 -11.28 -14.02
N GLN A 122 13.51 -11.83 -15.20
CA GLN A 122 14.07 -13.09 -15.68
C GLN A 122 15.59 -13.03 -15.82
N ALA A 123 16.13 -11.94 -16.37
CA ALA A 123 17.58 -11.73 -16.49
C ALA A 123 18.28 -11.68 -15.12
N LYS A 124 17.57 -11.28 -14.07
CA LYS A 124 18.04 -11.32 -12.68
C LYS A 124 17.81 -12.66 -11.96
N GLY A 125 17.28 -13.66 -12.66
CA GLY A 125 16.92 -14.96 -12.06
C GLY A 125 15.74 -14.88 -11.08
N VAL A 126 14.97 -13.80 -11.12
CA VAL A 126 13.79 -13.62 -10.28
C VAL A 126 12.63 -14.36 -10.94
N ALA A 127 12.15 -15.42 -10.29
CA ALA A 127 10.99 -16.18 -10.75
C ALA A 127 9.73 -15.30 -10.81
N SER A 128 8.77 -15.67 -11.67
CA SER A 128 7.44 -15.03 -11.75
C SER A 128 6.84 -14.87 -10.35
N GLN A 129 6.47 -13.63 -10.03
CA GLN A 129 6.04 -13.25 -8.68
C GLN A 129 4.53 -13.37 -8.59
N LEU A 130 4.06 -14.35 -7.81
CA LEU A 130 2.66 -14.49 -7.46
C LEU A 130 2.23 -13.34 -6.53
N PRO A 131 0.95 -12.92 -6.56
CA PRO A 131 0.42 -11.97 -5.58
C PRO A 131 0.60 -12.54 -4.16
N SER A 132 0.72 -11.67 -3.15
CA SER A 132 0.66 -12.14 -1.76
C SER A 132 -0.78 -12.53 -1.38
N GLU A 133 -0.92 -13.50 -0.48
CA GLU A 133 -2.22 -13.88 0.09
C GLU A 133 -2.90 -12.68 0.78
N ARG A 134 -2.11 -11.82 1.45
CA ARG A 134 -2.57 -10.53 1.99
C ARG A 134 -3.24 -9.69 0.91
N TYR A 135 -2.60 -9.51 -0.24
CA TYR A 135 -3.12 -8.70 -1.33
C TYR A 135 -4.43 -9.27 -1.91
N ILE A 136 -4.49 -10.59 -2.11
CA ILE A 136 -5.71 -11.27 -2.54
C ILE A 136 -6.85 -11.05 -1.53
N ARG A 137 -6.58 -11.19 -0.23
CA ARG A 137 -7.57 -10.96 0.83
C ARG A 137 -8.15 -9.54 0.79
N ILE A 138 -7.31 -8.53 0.61
CA ILE A 138 -7.75 -7.12 0.49
C ILE A 138 -8.72 -6.95 -0.69
N ILE A 139 -8.41 -7.54 -1.85
CA ILE A 139 -9.27 -7.49 -3.04
C ILE A 139 -10.61 -8.20 -2.76
N VAL A 140 -10.56 -9.41 -2.21
CA VAL A 140 -11.77 -10.19 -1.86
C VAL A 140 -12.68 -9.40 -0.92
N GLU A 141 -12.13 -8.87 0.19
CA GLU A 141 -12.90 -8.05 1.14
C GLU A 141 -13.55 -6.84 0.49
N GLY A 142 -12.84 -6.16 -0.43
CA GLY A 142 -13.39 -5.01 -1.14
C GLY A 142 -14.53 -5.39 -2.09
N LEU A 143 -14.36 -6.46 -2.85
CA LEU A 143 -15.38 -6.98 -3.75
C LEU A 143 -16.62 -7.47 -2.98
N GLU A 144 -16.43 -8.14 -1.85
CA GLU A 144 -17.51 -8.57 -0.95
C GLU A 144 -18.24 -7.37 -0.36
N HIS A 145 -17.51 -6.36 0.13
CA HIS A 145 -18.09 -5.15 0.72
C HIS A 145 -19.06 -4.45 -0.22
N TYR A 146 -18.72 -4.36 -1.51
CA TYR A 146 -19.56 -3.72 -2.51
C TYR A 146 -20.55 -4.65 -3.21
N GLY A 147 -20.58 -5.95 -2.87
CA GLY A 147 -21.54 -6.90 -3.43
C GLY A 147 -21.26 -7.30 -4.88
N ALA A 148 -19.98 -7.52 -5.22
CA ALA A 148 -19.61 -8.12 -6.51
C ALA A 148 -20.15 -9.56 -6.65
N ALA A 149 -20.00 -10.13 -7.84
CA ALA A 149 -20.59 -11.43 -8.19
C ALA A 149 -19.89 -12.53 -7.38
N PRO A 150 -20.64 -13.44 -6.70
CA PRO A 150 -20.03 -14.51 -5.90
C PRO A 150 -19.04 -15.38 -6.69
N ALA A 151 -19.35 -15.69 -7.95
CA ALA A 151 -18.47 -16.46 -8.82
C ALA A 151 -17.15 -15.72 -9.13
N TRP A 152 -17.18 -14.41 -9.30
CA TRP A 152 -15.97 -13.60 -9.49
C TRP A 152 -15.14 -13.54 -8.20
N ILE A 153 -15.80 -13.33 -7.06
CA ILE A 153 -15.13 -13.33 -5.75
C ILE A 153 -14.41 -14.66 -5.51
N GLU A 154 -15.05 -15.79 -5.83
CA GLU A 154 -14.43 -17.11 -5.71
C GLU A 154 -13.25 -17.32 -6.66
N ARG A 155 -13.35 -16.82 -7.91
CA ARG A 155 -12.20 -16.80 -8.83
C ARG A 155 -11.00 -16.06 -8.22
N ILE A 156 -11.21 -14.89 -7.60
CA ILE A 156 -10.13 -14.15 -6.96
C ILE A 156 -9.61 -14.87 -5.71
N ARG A 157 -10.50 -15.42 -4.89
CA ARG A 157 -10.14 -16.14 -3.66
C ARG A 157 -9.26 -17.36 -3.92
N THR A 158 -9.50 -18.05 -5.04
CA THR A 158 -8.72 -19.23 -5.47
C THR A 158 -7.48 -18.89 -6.29
N GLN A 159 -7.19 -17.61 -6.53
CA GLN A 159 -5.98 -17.17 -7.22
C GLN A 159 -4.74 -17.68 -6.48
N ARG A 160 -3.86 -18.36 -7.23
CA ARG A 160 -2.57 -18.80 -6.69
C ARG A 160 -1.79 -17.59 -6.18
N CYS A 161 -1.35 -17.66 -4.93
CA CYS A 161 -0.65 -16.59 -4.23
C CYS A 161 0.52 -17.14 -3.39
N ASN A 162 1.39 -16.23 -2.94
CA ASN A 162 2.40 -16.51 -1.93
C ASN A 162 1.72 -16.47 -0.54
N PRO A 163 1.76 -17.56 0.25
CA PRO A 163 1.04 -17.64 1.51
C PRO A 163 1.58 -16.60 2.52
N THR A 164 0.69 -16.08 3.35
CA THR A 164 1.09 -15.20 4.45
C THR A 164 1.96 -15.97 5.44
N ARG A 165 3.12 -15.40 5.76
CA ARG A 165 4.01 -15.90 6.80
C ARG A 165 3.28 -15.88 8.15
N PRO A 166 3.16 -17.02 8.86
CA PRO A 166 2.49 -17.03 10.16
C PRO A 166 3.32 -16.23 11.17
N ARG A 167 2.64 -15.61 12.13
CA ARG A 167 3.27 -14.68 13.10
C ARG A 167 4.50 -15.22 13.82
N ARG A 168 4.53 -16.51 14.14
CA ARG A 168 5.68 -17.15 14.79
C ARG A 168 6.95 -17.17 13.93
N ASP A 169 6.78 -17.07 12.61
CA ASP A 169 7.86 -17.13 11.62
C ASP A 169 8.21 -15.74 11.08
N TRP A 170 7.55 -14.68 11.59
CA TRP A 170 7.84 -13.28 11.25
C TRP A 170 9.30 -12.94 11.47
N LEU A 171 9.88 -12.28 10.48
CA LEU A 171 11.25 -11.82 10.49
C LEU A 171 11.44 -10.75 11.58
N ARG A 172 12.66 -10.65 12.07
CA ARG A 172 13.05 -9.71 13.13
C ARG A 172 14.35 -9.04 12.74
N ILE A 173 14.41 -7.74 12.94
CA ILE A 173 15.66 -6.99 12.86
C ILE A 173 16.57 -7.53 13.99
N PRO A 174 17.81 -7.91 13.66
CA PRO A 174 18.79 -8.36 14.65
C PRO A 174 18.92 -7.39 15.83
N PRO A 175 19.25 -7.88 17.04
CA PRO A 175 19.50 -7.02 18.17
C PRO A 175 20.65 -6.05 17.86
N ALA A 176 20.57 -4.84 18.43
CA ALA A 176 21.66 -3.88 18.30
C ALA A 176 22.93 -4.41 18.97
N ALA A 177 24.09 -3.91 18.53
CA ALA A 177 25.35 -4.24 19.16
C ALA A 177 25.35 -3.86 20.67
N PRO A 178 26.08 -4.59 21.53
CA PRO A 178 26.23 -4.20 22.93
C PRO A 178 26.67 -2.75 23.07
N GLY A 179 25.97 -1.99 23.91
CA GLY A 179 26.25 -0.56 24.11
C GLY A 179 25.59 0.38 23.10
N ALA A 180 24.68 -0.11 22.24
CA ALA A 180 23.88 0.75 21.38
C ALA A 180 23.19 1.86 22.18
N GLY A 181 23.33 3.10 21.70
CA GLY A 181 22.85 4.29 22.37
C GLY A 181 21.33 4.45 22.32
N ARG A 182 20.89 5.62 22.75
CA ARG A 182 19.51 6.09 22.58
C ARG A 182 19.48 7.20 21.54
N MET A 183 18.36 7.32 20.85
CA MET A 183 18.05 8.43 19.97
C MET A 183 16.65 8.94 20.31
N THR A 184 16.48 10.23 20.49
CA THR A 184 15.20 10.92 20.68
C THR A 184 14.47 11.07 19.35
N LEU A 185 13.18 11.44 19.38
CA LEU A 185 12.45 11.75 18.15
C LEU A 185 13.03 12.97 17.43
N ALA A 186 13.46 13.99 18.19
CA ALA A 186 14.10 15.19 17.64
C ALA A 186 15.44 14.89 16.95
N GLU A 187 16.25 13.99 17.50
CA GLU A 187 17.48 13.53 16.84
C GLU A 187 17.16 12.70 15.59
N LEU A 188 16.14 11.84 15.66
CA LEU A 188 15.70 11.06 14.51
C LEU A 188 15.28 11.96 13.34
N GLU A 189 14.47 13.00 13.60
CA GLU A 189 13.97 13.93 12.59
C GLU A 189 15.09 14.64 11.80
N GLN A 190 16.29 14.79 12.38
CA GLN A 190 17.45 15.32 11.66
C GLN A 190 17.88 14.46 10.46
N HIS A 191 17.40 13.21 10.37
CA HIS A 191 17.62 12.31 9.25
C HIS A 191 16.55 12.42 8.14
N GLN A 192 15.56 13.30 8.26
CA GLN A 192 14.45 13.39 7.30
C GLN A 192 14.91 13.59 5.85
N GLY A 193 14.43 12.74 4.94
CA GLY A 193 14.75 12.81 3.51
C GLY A 193 16.19 12.43 3.13
N LYS A 194 17.00 11.91 4.07
CA LYS A 194 18.41 11.56 3.85
C LYS A 194 18.63 10.06 3.62
N LEU A 195 19.77 9.74 3.00
CA LEU A 195 20.34 8.39 2.93
C LEU A 195 21.72 8.36 3.62
N PRO A 196 22.12 7.24 4.27
CA PRO A 196 21.32 6.05 4.53
C PRO A 196 20.08 6.41 5.36
N ALA A 197 18.97 5.73 5.11
CA ALA A 197 17.71 6.08 5.77
C ALA A 197 17.79 5.63 7.23
N VAL A 198 17.44 6.53 8.15
CA VAL A 198 17.39 6.23 9.59
C VAL A 198 15.98 6.49 10.08
N TYR A 199 15.31 5.47 10.59
CA TYR A 199 13.91 5.56 11.01
C TYR A 199 13.64 4.61 12.18
N ALA A 200 12.52 4.80 12.87
CA ALA A 200 12.14 3.94 13.99
C ALA A 200 11.05 2.92 13.58
N ILE A 201 11.15 1.70 14.11
CA ILE A 201 10.07 0.71 14.15
C ILE A 201 9.84 0.34 15.61
N GLY A 202 8.79 0.91 16.19
CA GLY A 202 8.54 0.81 17.62
C GLY A 202 9.69 1.44 18.41
N ARG A 203 10.40 0.63 19.20
CA ARG A 203 11.55 1.09 19.99
C ARG A 203 12.90 0.93 19.30
N LYS A 204 12.97 0.29 18.14
CA LYS A 204 14.22 0.06 17.42
C LYS A 204 14.44 1.21 16.45
N VAL A 205 15.58 1.89 16.53
CA VAL A 205 16.04 2.80 15.48
C VAL A 205 16.93 2.02 14.53
N VAL A 206 16.53 1.99 13.26
CA VAL A 206 17.20 1.22 12.23
C VAL A 206 17.83 2.12 11.19
N ARG A 207 18.94 1.64 10.63
CA ARG A 207 19.61 2.22 9.47
C ARG A 207 19.45 1.27 8.29
N ALA A 208 18.92 1.77 7.18
CA ALA A 208 18.86 1.08 5.91
C ALA A 208 19.94 1.63 4.98
N ASP A 209 20.97 0.83 4.69
CA ASP A 209 22.15 1.23 3.94
C ASP A 209 21.92 1.03 2.44
N MET A 210 21.46 2.06 1.74
CA MET A 210 21.27 2.04 0.28
C MET A 210 21.75 3.33 -0.38
N GLY A 211 22.21 3.22 -1.63
CA GLY A 211 22.65 4.37 -2.43
C GLY A 211 21.51 5.10 -3.14
N GLU A 212 21.78 6.31 -3.64
CA GLU A 212 20.81 7.17 -4.35
C GLU A 212 20.18 6.50 -5.59
N GLY A 213 20.93 5.64 -6.29
CA GLY A 213 20.44 4.92 -7.46
C GLY A 213 19.62 3.65 -7.14
N HIS A 214 19.44 3.33 -5.86
CA HIS A 214 18.71 2.13 -5.46
C HIS A 214 17.20 2.30 -5.72
N PRO A 215 16.48 1.29 -6.26
CA PRO A 215 15.06 1.42 -6.59
C PRO A 215 14.16 1.76 -5.39
N PHE A 216 14.58 1.39 -4.18
CA PHE A 216 13.85 1.70 -2.93
C PHE A 216 14.24 3.05 -2.30
N ALA A 217 15.24 3.75 -2.85
CA ALA A 217 15.75 5.01 -2.29
C ALA A 217 14.65 6.09 -2.08
N PRO A 218 13.71 6.32 -3.01
CA PRO A 218 12.65 7.32 -2.81
C PRO A 218 11.78 7.02 -1.59
N ILE A 219 11.41 5.76 -1.40
CA ILE A 219 10.58 5.31 -0.26
C ILE A 219 11.38 5.41 1.03
N ALA A 220 12.64 4.96 1.01
CA ALA A 220 13.53 5.04 2.17
C ALA A 220 13.72 6.48 2.66
N LYS A 221 13.81 7.47 1.75
CA LYS A 221 13.86 8.89 2.10
C LYS A 221 12.59 9.39 2.78
N VAL A 222 11.42 8.92 2.34
CA VAL A 222 10.13 9.25 2.98
C VAL A 222 10.06 8.67 4.40
N LEU A 223 10.59 7.46 4.60
CA LEU A 223 10.65 6.82 5.92
C LEU A 223 11.68 7.47 6.84
N SER A 224 12.81 7.92 6.27
CA SER A 224 13.92 8.48 7.05
C SER A 224 13.45 9.66 7.91
N GLY A 225 13.88 9.68 9.16
CA GLY A 225 13.52 10.65 10.17
C GLY A 225 12.16 10.42 10.84
N THR A 226 11.46 9.31 10.59
CA THR A 226 10.10 9.08 11.08
C THR A 226 9.98 7.86 12.02
N GLN A 227 8.89 7.82 12.80
CA GLN A 227 8.39 6.58 13.39
C GLN A 227 7.60 5.81 12.31
N ALA A 228 8.32 5.03 11.52
CA ALA A 228 7.81 4.37 10.31
C ALA A 228 6.67 3.39 10.61
N CYS A 229 6.60 2.78 11.80
CA CYS A 229 5.57 1.79 12.13
C CYS A 229 4.14 2.31 11.91
N VAL A 230 3.84 3.56 12.31
CA VAL A 230 2.52 4.17 12.07
C VAL A 230 2.25 4.26 10.58
N GLY A 231 3.20 4.84 9.81
CA GLY A 231 3.06 5.02 8.37
C GLY A 231 2.90 3.70 7.63
N MET A 232 3.67 2.67 7.99
CA MET A 232 3.57 1.34 7.39
C MET A 232 2.21 0.72 7.69
N VAL A 233 1.79 0.66 8.95
CA VAL A 233 0.53 0.01 9.35
C VAL A 233 -0.68 0.74 8.80
N MET A 234 -0.62 2.07 8.67
CA MET A 234 -1.69 2.86 8.08
C MET A 234 -1.75 2.70 6.56
N ASN A 235 -0.62 2.80 5.85
CA ASN A 235 -0.62 2.78 4.38
C ASN A 235 -0.71 1.36 3.79
N LEU A 236 -0.16 0.36 4.49
CA LEU A 236 -0.15 -1.03 4.07
C LEU A 236 -1.18 -1.81 4.90
N TYR A 237 -2.45 -1.73 4.48
CA TYR A 237 -3.53 -2.47 5.14
C TYR A 237 -3.23 -3.97 5.24
N GLU A 238 -3.30 -4.51 6.46
CA GLU A 238 -3.19 -5.93 6.78
C GLU A 238 -4.48 -6.34 7.48
N PRO A 239 -5.38 -7.08 6.80
CA PRO A 239 -6.67 -7.42 7.37
C PRO A 239 -6.62 -8.33 8.62
N LEU A 240 -5.50 -9.03 8.86
CA LEU A 240 -5.36 -9.89 10.04
C LEU A 240 -4.91 -9.13 11.30
N LEU A 241 -4.54 -7.87 11.18
CA LEU A 241 -4.18 -7.04 12.32
C LEU A 241 -5.42 -6.33 12.89
N PRO A 242 -5.44 -6.04 14.20
CA PRO A 242 -6.40 -5.11 14.77
C PRO A 242 -6.44 -3.78 13.97
N PRO A 243 -7.64 -3.15 13.85
CA PRO A 243 -7.75 -1.88 13.13
C PRO A 243 -6.92 -0.80 13.83
N VAL A 244 -6.36 0.10 13.02
CA VAL A 244 -5.61 1.29 13.46
C VAL A 244 -6.21 2.48 12.74
N GLU A 245 -6.69 3.47 13.49
CA GLU A 245 -7.17 4.76 12.99
C GLU A 245 -6.16 5.87 13.29
N GLY A 246 -5.34 5.71 14.33
CA GLY A 246 -4.25 6.61 14.64
C GLY A 246 -3.12 5.96 15.47
N PRO A 247 -2.10 6.77 15.83
CA PRO A 247 -0.94 6.27 16.58
C PRO A 247 -1.29 5.61 17.92
N GLY A 248 -2.36 6.04 18.57
CA GLY A 248 -2.83 5.48 19.85
C GLY A 248 -3.37 4.05 19.76
N ASP A 249 -3.73 3.58 18.57
CA ASP A 249 -4.24 2.22 18.35
C ASP A 249 -3.12 1.21 18.08
N LEU A 250 -1.86 1.66 18.06
CA LEU A 250 -0.74 0.77 17.83
C LEU A 250 -0.56 -0.23 18.98
N GLN A 251 -0.58 -1.50 18.63
CA GLN A 251 -0.37 -2.63 19.51
C GLN A 251 0.99 -3.27 19.21
N PRO A 252 1.56 -4.07 20.14
CA PRO A 252 2.82 -4.79 19.89
C PRO A 252 2.81 -5.62 18.59
N VAL A 253 1.67 -6.22 18.23
CA VAL A 253 1.54 -6.99 16.99
C VAL A 253 1.72 -6.14 15.73
N HIS A 254 1.37 -4.85 15.77
CA HIS A 254 1.59 -3.92 14.64
C HIS A 254 3.08 -3.63 14.44
N VAL A 255 3.82 -3.47 15.55
CA VAL A 255 5.27 -3.25 15.52
C VAL A 255 5.98 -4.50 15.00
N GLU A 256 5.59 -5.67 15.49
CA GLU A 256 6.13 -6.95 15.04
C GLU A 256 5.88 -7.21 13.55
N TRP A 257 4.71 -6.82 13.04
CA TRP A 257 4.39 -6.95 11.62
C TRP A 257 5.15 -5.92 10.77
N ALA A 258 5.24 -4.67 11.22
CA ALA A 258 6.02 -3.64 10.52
C ALA A 258 7.50 -4.02 10.44
N GLU A 259 8.03 -4.63 11.50
CA GLU A 259 9.38 -5.20 11.51
C GLU A 259 9.54 -6.34 10.50
N ASP A 260 8.62 -7.29 10.44
CA ASP A 260 8.62 -8.37 9.44
C ASP A 260 8.68 -7.81 8.01
N GLN A 261 7.81 -6.84 7.70
CA GLN A 261 7.74 -6.19 6.39
C GLN A 261 9.00 -5.40 6.05
N ALA A 262 9.63 -4.74 7.03
CA ALA A 262 10.88 -4.02 6.82
C ALA A 262 12.05 -4.97 6.49
N VAL A 263 12.15 -6.10 7.20
CA VAL A 263 13.20 -7.10 6.93
C VAL A 263 12.93 -7.81 5.60
N GLU A 264 11.70 -8.21 5.31
CA GLU A 264 11.34 -8.80 4.02
C GLU A 264 11.68 -7.86 2.87
N THR A 265 11.39 -6.57 3.01
CA THR A 265 11.75 -5.55 2.01
C THR A 265 13.27 -5.43 1.86
N ALA A 266 14.03 -5.42 2.96
CA ALA A 266 15.48 -5.37 2.92
C ALA A 266 16.12 -6.57 2.22
N GLU A 267 15.68 -7.79 2.54
CA GLU A 267 16.13 -9.02 1.88
C GLU A 267 15.77 -9.01 0.38
N ARG A 268 14.55 -8.55 0.06
CA ARG A 268 14.00 -8.54 -1.28
C ARG A 268 14.68 -7.56 -2.22
N PHE A 269 15.04 -6.39 -1.71
CA PHE A 269 15.71 -5.34 -2.49
C PHE A 269 17.23 -5.32 -2.27
N ASP A 270 17.78 -6.27 -1.51
CA ASP A 270 19.22 -6.43 -1.28
C ASP A 270 19.89 -5.19 -0.69
N PHE A 271 19.37 -4.71 0.45
CA PHE A 271 20.03 -3.67 1.23
C PHE A 271 20.19 -4.07 2.71
N PRO A 272 21.32 -3.73 3.37
CA PRO A 272 21.47 -3.99 4.80
C PRO A 272 20.50 -3.17 5.65
N LEU A 273 19.92 -3.83 6.66
CA LEU A 273 19.09 -3.20 7.69
C LEU A 273 19.68 -3.49 9.08
N ALA A 274 20.14 -2.46 9.76
CA ALA A 274 20.84 -2.58 11.04
C ALA A 274 20.11 -1.84 12.16
N HIS A 275 19.96 -2.47 13.33
CA HIS A 275 19.49 -1.81 14.55
C HIS A 275 20.65 -1.04 15.21
N ILE A 276 20.58 0.28 15.16
CA ILE A 276 21.71 1.16 15.55
C ILE A 276 21.54 1.84 16.91
N ALA A 277 20.31 2.03 17.37
CA ALA A 277 19.99 2.65 18.65
C ALA A 277 18.58 2.25 19.11
N TYR A 278 18.27 2.54 20.37
CA TYR A 278 16.91 2.46 20.88
C TYR A 278 16.26 3.84 20.87
N LEU A 279 14.97 3.91 20.53
CA LEU A 279 14.21 5.15 20.66
C LEU A 279 14.05 5.47 22.16
N GLY A 280 14.59 6.61 22.58
CA GLY A 280 14.47 7.15 23.94
C GLY A 280 13.16 7.91 24.13
N ALA A 281 12.72 8.05 25.38
CA ALA A 281 11.74 9.07 25.72
C ALA A 281 12.43 10.44 25.65
N ASP A 282 11.73 11.46 25.20
CA ASP A 282 12.23 12.83 25.30
C ASP A 282 12.39 13.16 26.79
N GLU A 283 13.57 13.64 27.20
CA GLU A 283 13.93 13.84 28.62
C GLU A 283 13.00 14.83 29.36
N GLY A 284 12.05 15.47 28.65
CA GLY A 284 11.04 16.37 29.20
C GLY A 284 9.70 15.74 29.59
N ASP A 285 9.43 14.46 29.27
CA ASP A 285 8.10 13.85 29.49
C ASP A 285 7.97 13.12 30.86
N ALA A 286 8.89 13.39 31.79
CA ALA A 286 8.89 12.77 33.12
C ALA A 286 7.82 13.31 34.09
N GLY A 287 6.91 14.17 33.63
CA GLY A 287 5.86 14.68 34.50
C GLY A 287 4.89 15.66 33.87
N ASP A 288 3.93 15.18 33.09
CA ASP A 288 2.53 15.51 33.34
C ASP A 288 1.62 14.54 32.58
N GLY A 289 0.59 14.01 33.24
CA GLY A 289 -0.36 13.05 32.66
C GLY A 289 -1.36 13.68 31.69
N GLY A 290 -0.90 14.54 30.78
CA GLY A 290 -1.72 15.29 29.83
C GLY A 290 -1.68 14.68 28.44
N SER A 291 -2.80 14.11 27.99
CA SER A 291 -2.99 13.61 26.62
C SER A 291 -2.87 14.74 25.58
N GLY A 292 -1.65 15.04 25.11
CA GLY A 292 -1.37 15.99 24.05
C GLY A 292 -1.17 15.28 22.72
N GLY A 293 -2.12 15.40 21.80
CA GLY A 293 -2.01 14.85 20.45
C GLY A 293 -0.96 15.61 19.63
N SER A 294 0.17 14.96 19.33
CA SER A 294 1.14 15.45 18.34
C SER A 294 0.58 15.25 16.93
N GLY A 295 0.29 16.35 16.22
CA GLY A 295 -0.10 16.34 14.81
C GLY A 295 1.10 16.02 13.92
N GLY A 296 1.41 14.72 13.77
CA GLY A 296 2.36 14.26 12.76
C GLY A 296 1.77 14.42 11.36
N SER A 297 2.49 15.12 10.47
CA SER A 297 2.16 15.19 9.05
C SER A 297 2.20 13.78 8.45
N SER A 298 1.04 13.19 8.15
CA SER A 298 0.99 11.91 7.45
C SER A 298 1.31 12.13 5.97
N HIS A 299 2.58 12.03 5.60
CA HIS A 299 2.91 11.81 4.19
C HIS A 299 2.49 10.38 3.84
N ALA A 300 1.53 10.24 2.93
CA ALA A 300 1.13 8.94 2.42
C ALA A 300 2.34 8.29 1.72
N LEU A 301 2.75 7.12 2.20
CA LEU A 301 3.71 6.29 1.46
C LEU A 301 2.99 5.80 0.20
N ALA A 302 3.55 6.12 -0.98
CA ALA A 302 3.12 5.47 -2.21
C ALA A 302 3.29 3.95 -2.02
N ALA A 303 2.20 3.20 -2.17
CA ALA A 303 2.24 1.76 -2.09
C ALA A 303 2.95 1.24 -3.34
N VAL A 304 4.13 0.65 -3.15
CA VAL A 304 4.86 -0.10 -4.18
C VAL A 304 4.61 -1.59 -4.02
#